data_AF-A0A965CIQ7-F1
#
_entry.id   AF-A0A965CIQ7-F1
#
_cell.length_a   1.000
_cell.length_b   1.000
_cell.length_c   1.000
_cell.angle_alpha   90.00
_cell.angle_beta   90.00
_cell.angle_gamma   90.00
#
_symmetry.space_group_name_H-M   'P 1'
#
loop_
_entity.id
_entity.type
_entity.pdbx_description
1 polymer ?
#
loop_
_entity_poly.entity_id
_entity_poly.type
_entity_poly.pdbx_seq_one_letter_code
_entity_poly.pdbx_strand_id
1 'polypeptide(L)'
;MTSGRSKTEFLITESKWHDLNLSDEDSNALKTLKDKWRTAKVSRYSGAQTEADEDIGSAVIDVRSLRNGVTQVKVFDAIGAIDLPGAVIIVHPKIPIAHFNYIAAKALSLPRVYKGDFGLQQGSNFLELVCAWAIDSVETILRDGLVRDYKELRAPLQTVRGRVHVTNTFVNISRGNLALDCSFEDYSVDTPLNRVLKHSLEFIVTNPAVSALLKKRAKRCAKQFSAVGTLRPQDLRAVPQRNSKHYADAIHFANQVVMKRGIELGVGSAKARSFLYKTPLLIEEGIRRIIESGLAPVNVVKPKRMNLLSSTGKSVSANPDIGISKNPLLVGDVKYKVQTKDWRRSDLAQSVFFAVAYESPKSLIIDFENEES
;
A
#
# COMPACT_ATOMS: atom_id res chain seq x y z
N MET A 1 13.94 24.34 -11.75
CA MET A 1 12.85 24.65 -12.69
C MET A 1 12.76 23.53 -13.70
N THR A 2 11.96 22.51 -13.43
CA THR A 2 11.58 21.50 -14.44
C THR A 2 10.22 21.92 -14.98
N SER A 3 10.24 22.39 -16.23
CA SER A 3 9.07 22.71 -17.04
C SER A 3 8.03 21.61 -16.91
N GLY A 4 6.81 21.96 -16.50
CA GLY A 4 5.67 21.06 -16.41
C GLY A 4 5.18 20.69 -17.81
N ARG A 5 5.88 19.77 -18.48
CA ARG A 5 5.28 19.07 -19.62
C ARG A 5 4.08 18.28 -19.11
N SER A 6 2.91 18.52 -19.69
CA SER A 6 1.75 17.66 -19.48
C SER A 6 2.12 16.26 -19.94
N LYS A 7 2.07 15.29 -19.02
CA LYS A 7 2.27 13.88 -19.37
C LYS A 7 1.03 13.36 -20.09
N THR A 8 1.22 12.42 -21.00
CA THR A 8 0.11 11.72 -21.65
C THR A 8 -0.54 10.76 -20.65
N GLU A 9 -1.86 10.83 -20.50
CA GLU A 9 -2.61 9.96 -19.60
C GLU A 9 -3.20 8.77 -20.36
N PHE A 10 -3.01 7.56 -19.83
CA PHE A 10 -3.58 6.32 -20.35
C PHE A 10 -4.43 5.65 -19.28
N LEU A 11 -5.69 5.35 -19.61
CA LEU A 11 -6.60 4.63 -18.73
C LEU A 11 -6.65 3.16 -19.16
N ILE A 12 -6.32 2.24 -18.26
CA ILE A 12 -6.40 0.79 -18.52
C ILE A 12 -7.20 0.09 -17.43
N THR A 13 -7.79 -1.05 -17.76
CA THR A 13 -8.46 -1.92 -16.76
C THR A 13 -7.51 -3.03 -16.30
N GLU A 14 -7.49 -3.33 -15.01
CA GLU A 14 -6.71 -4.45 -14.49
C GLU A 14 -7.09 -5.79 -15.15
N SER A 15 -6.15 -6.72 -15.19
CA SER A 15 -6.27 -8.09 -15.70
C SER A 15 -6.72 -8.22 -17.16
N LYS A 16 -6.72 -7.12 -17.94
CA LYS A 16 -6.94 -7.08 -19.40
C LYS A 16 -5.72 -6.51 -20.13
N TRP A 17 -5.50 -6.98 -21.36
CA TRP A 17 -4.46 -6.42 -22.24
C TRP A 17 -4.92 -5.10 -22.84
N HIS A 18 -4.01 -4.13 -22.88
CA HIS A 18 -4.23 -2.82 -23.50
C HIS A 18 -3.05 -2.46 -24.39
N ASP A 19 -3.35 -1.82 -25.50
CA ASP A 19 -2.39 -1.41 -26.51
C ASP A 19 -2.11 0.08 -26.32
N LEU A 20 -0.87 0.43 -25.95
CA LEU A 20 -0.47 1.80 -25.62
C LEU A 20 0.59 2.31 -26.59
N ASN A 21 0.38 3.54 -27.07
CA ASN A 21 1.35 4.29 -27.88
C ASN A 21 2.32 5.03 -26.96
N LEU A 22 3.29 4.29 -26.41
CA LEU A 22 4.34 4.82 -25.52
C LEU A 22 5.58 5.22 -26.32
N SER A 23 6.31 6.22 -25.83
CA SER A 23 7.66 6.51 -26.32
C SER A 23 8.62 5.36 -26.01
N ASP A 24 9.75 5.27 -26.72
CA ASP A 24 10.78 4.26 -26.42
C ASP A 24 11.32 4.40 -24.99
N GLU A 25 11.45 5.64 -24.50
CA GLU A 25 11.86 5.93 -23.12
C GLU A 25 10.84 5.37 -22.12
N ASP A 26 9.55 5.63 -22.32
CA ASP A 26 8.47 5.14 -21.46
C ASP A 26 8.33 3.60 -21.52
N SER A 27 8.48 3.00 -22.71
CA SER A 27 8.42 1.54 -22.89
C SER A 27 9.56 0.84 -22.17
N ASN A 28 10.79 1.37 -22.25
CA ASN A 28 11.96 0.84 -21.53
C ASN A 28 11.83 1.03 -20.01
N ALA A 29 11.32 2.17 -19.59
CA ALA A 29 11.04 2.47 -18.18
C ALA A 29 10.01 1.48 -17.60
N LEU A 30 8.95 1.18 -18.36
CA LEU A 30 7.92 0.21 -17.96
C LEU A 30 8.43 -1.24 -17.93
N LYS A 31 9.28 -1.64 -18.89
CA LYS A 31 9.95 -2.96 -18.87
C LYS A 31 10.83 -3.13 -17.63
N THR A 32 11.58 -2.09 -17.26
CA THR A 32 12.40 -2.11 -16.05
C THR A 32 11.54 -2.23 -14.77
N LEU A 33 10.36 -1.59 -14.75
CA LEU A 33 9.39 -1.74 -13.67
C LEU A 33 8.83 -3.16 -13.57
N LYS A 34 8.54 -3.82 -14.70
CA LYS A 34 8.04 -5.21 -14.77
C LYS A 34 8.95 -6.17 -14.01
N ASP A 35 10.27 -6.06 -14.17
CA ASP A 35 11.22 -6.97 -13.52
C ASP A 35 11.23 -6.83 -11.99
N LYS A 36 10.94 -5.63 -11.47
CA LYS A 36 10.85 -5.38 -10.03
C LYS A 36 9.48 -5.70 -9.43
N TRP A 37 8.41 -5.63 -10.21
CA TRP A 37 7.05 -6.02 -9.82
C TRP A 37 6.81 -7.55 -9.92
N ARG A 38 7.88 -8.34 -9.78
CA ARG A 38 7.81 -9.79 -9.60
C ARG A 38 7.62 -10.07 -8.11
N THR A 39 6.54 -10.74 -7.74
CA THR A 39 6.32 -11.10 -6.33
C THR A 39 7.43 -12.06 -5.90
N ALA A 40 8.17 -11.80 -4.81
CA ALA A 40 8.99 -12.84 -4.21
C ALA A 40 8.06 -13.92 -3.63
N LYS A 41 8.21 -15.19 -4.03
CA LYS A 41 7.54 -16.29 -3.31
C LYS A 41 8.06 -16.26 -1.87
N VAL A 42 7.16 -16.14 -0.89
CA VAL A 42 7.48 -16.48 0.50
C VAL A 42 7.68 -18.00 0.52
N SER A 43 8.90 -18.46 0.25
CA SER A 43 9.28 -19.84 0.55
C SER A 43 9.25 -20.00 2.07
N ARG A 44 8.22 -20.68 2.57
CA ARG A 44 8.19 -21.24 3.93
C ARG A 44 8.40 -22.75 3.86
N TYR A 45 9.35 -23.19 3.02
CA TYR A 45 9.91 -24.53 3.07
C TYR A 45 11.34 -24.43 3.60
N SER A 46 11.51 -24.69 4.90
CA SER A 46 12.76 -25.25 5.39
C SER A 46 12.65 -26.76 5.24
N GLY A 47 13.31 -27.34 4.24
CA GLY A 47 13.37 -28.78 4.11
C GLY A 47 13.84 -29.26 2.75
N ALA A 48 15.10 -29.70 2.72
CA ALA A 48 15.78 -30.51 1.71
C ALA A 48 16.03 -29.87 0.33
N GLN A 49 17.32 -29.76 0.02
CA GLN A 49 17.89 -29.39 -1.27
C GLN A 49 17.38 -30.32 -2.38
N THR A 50 16.88 -29.74 -3.46
CA THR A 50 17.00 -30.29 -4.80
C THR A 50 17.15 -29.11 -5.76
N GLU A 51 18.22 -29.14 -6.55
CA GLU A 51 18.59 -28.07 -7.48
C GLU A 51 17.59 -27.96 -8.64
N ALA A 52 17.44 -26.72 -9.11
CA ALA A 52 16.82 -26.30 -10.37
C ALA A 52 15.29 -26.43 -10.50
N ASP A 53 14.58 -25.57 -9.76
CA ASP A 53 13.54 -24.72 -10.36
C ASP A 53 13.60 -23.37 -9.64
N GLU A 54 14.19 -22.36 -10.27
CA GLU A 54 14.04 -20.96 -9.83
C GLU A 54 12.58 -20.56 -10.03
N ASP A 55 11.77 -20.84 -9.00
CA ASP A 55 10.33 -20.75 -9.03
C ASP A 55 9.88 -19.27 -8.97
N ILE A 56 9.92 -18.62 -10.12
CA ILE A 56 9.59 -17.21 -10.38
C ILE A 56 8.18 -16.89 -9.83
N GLY A 57 8.07 -15.96 -8.88
CA GLY A 57 6.75 -15.55 -8.37
C GLY A 57 5.90 -14.78 -9.39
N SER A 58 4.60 -14.66 -9.12
CA SER A 58 3.61 -14.12 -10.07
C SER A 58 3.93 -12.69 -10.50
N ALA A 59 4.00 -12.45 -11.81
CA ALA A 59 4.18 -11.13 -12.41
C ALA A 59 2.97 -10.23 -12.14
N VAL A 60 3.20 -9.01 -11.64
CA VAL A 60 2.14 -8.00 -11.46
C VAL A 60 1.97 -7.14 -12.72
N ILE A 61 3.01 -7.02 -13.54
CA ILE A 61 2.97 -6.29 -14.82
C ILE A 61 3.56 -7.19 -15.90
N ASP A 62 2.89 -7.31 -17.05
CA ASP A 62 3.47 -7.86 -18.27
C ASP A 62 3.46 -6.79 -19.37
N VAL A 63 4.54 -6.76 -20.14
CA VAL A 63 4.83 -5.75 -21.16
C VAL A 63 5.36 -6.48 -22.38
N ARG A 64 4.76 -6.23 -23.54
CA ARG A 64 5.14 -6.81 -24.83
C ARG A 64 5.30 -5.70 -25.85
N SER A 65 6.40 -5.70 -26.59
CA SER A 65 6.57 -4.81 -27.73
C SER A 65 6.07 -5.51 -28.99
N LEU A 66 5.10 -4.92 -29.67
CA LEU A 66 4.61 -5.42 -30.96
C LEU A 66 5.44 -4.85 -32.10
N ARG A 67 5.48 -5.56 -33.25
CA ARG A 67 6.30 -5.19 -34.42
C ARG A 67 5.93 -3.84 -35.04
N ASN A 68 4.74 -3.33 -34.75
CA ASN A 68 4.22 -2.04 -35.22
C ASN A 68 4.58 -0.85 -34.31
N GLY A 69 5.45 -1.04 -33.32
CA GLY A 69 5.84 0.01 -32.36
C GLY A 69 4.86 0.22 -31.21
N VAL A 70 3.74 -0.52 -31.17
CA VAL A 70 2.77 -0.47 -30.06
C VAL A 70 3.28 -1.29 -28.87
N THR A 71 3.13 -0.75 -27.67
CA THR A 71 3.46 -1.47 -26.44
C THR A 71 2.20 -2.05 -25.81
N GLN A 72 2.11 -3.38 -25.73
CA GLN A 72 1.05 -4.07 -25.02
C GLN A 72 1.35 -4.14 -23.53
N VAL A 73 0.38 -3.77 -22.70
CA VAL A 73 0.52 -3.76 -21.24
C VAL A 73 -0.63 -4.51 -20.60
N LYS A 74 -0.32 -5.31 -19.59
CA LYS A 74 -1.29 -5.92 -18.70
C LYS A 74 -0.83 -5.82 -17.26
N VAL A 75 -1.70 -5.33 -16.38
CA VAL A 75 -1.46 -5.27 -14.94
C VAL A 75 -2.35 -6.32 -14.27
N PHE A 76 -1.78 -7.30 -13.59
CA PHE A 76 -2.51 -8.43 -13.01
C PHE A 76 -2.99 -8.11 -11.61
N ASP A 77 -4.31 -8.13 -11.43
CA ASP A 77 -5.00 -8.08 -10.13
C ASP A 77 -4.44 -6.97 -9.21
N ALA A 78 -4.20 -5.81 -9.81
CA ALA A 78 -3.71 -4.63 -9.15
C ALA A 78 -4.22 -3.37 -9.85
N ILE A 79 -4.47 -2.33 -9.05
CA ILE A 79 -4.93 -1.02 -9.52
C ILE A 79 -4.04 0.09 -8.97
N GLY A 80 -4.16 1.30 -9.54
CA GLY A 80 -3.45 2.48 -9.08
C GLY A 80 -2.85 3.25 -10.26
N ALA A 81 -1.61 3.72 -10.14
CA ALA A 81 -0.97 4.53 -11.16
C ALA A 81 0.47 4.10 -11.43
N ILE A 82 0.92 4.24 -12.68
CA ILE A 82 2.31 4.06 -13.08
C ILE A 82 2.75 5.38 -13.74
N ASP A 83 3.72 6.03 -13.12
CA ASP A 83 4.29 7.29 -13.57
C ASP A 83 5.58 7.02 -14.36
N LEU A 84 5.55 7.32 -15.66
CA LEU A 84 6.65 7.17 -16.60
C LEU A 84 7.20 8.56 -16.96
N PRO A 85 8.41 8.70 -17.54
CA PRO A 85 8.98 10.00 -17.89
C PRO A 85 8.04 10.93 -18.68
N GLY A 86 7.35 10.41 -19.70
CA GLY A 86 6.44 11.16 -20.58
C GLY A 86 4.95 10.84 -20.41
N ALA A 87 4.61 9.75 -19.69
CA ALA A 87 3.24 9.25 -19.59
C ALA A 87 2.85 8.88 -18.15
N VAL A 88 1.54 8.82 -17.89
CA VAL A 88 0.96 8.25 -16.67
C VAL A 88 -0.08 7.21 -17.08
N ILE A 89 0.06 5.99 -16.57
CA ILE A 89 -0.92 4.92 -16.77
C ILE A 89 -1.75 4.78 -15.50
N ILE A 90 -3.06 5.00 -15.58
CA ILE A 90 -4.01 4.78 -14.48
C ILE A 90 -4.70 3.44 -14.69
N VAL A 91 -4.58 2.56 -13.70
CA VAL A 91 -5.12 1.21 -13.72
C VAL A 91 -6.42 1.19 -12.91
N HIS A 92 -7.54 1.02 -13.61
CA HIS A 92 -8.88 0.94 -13.04
C HIS A 92 -9.27 -0.49 -12.66
N PRO A 93 -10.14 -0.65 -11.65
CA PRO A 93 -10.68 -1.96 -11.28
C PRO A 93 -11.54 -2.54 -12.41
N LYS A 94 -11.64 -3.87 -12.44
CA LYS A 94 -12.50 -4.59 -13.41
C LYS A 94 -14.00 -4.58 -13.07
N ILE A 95 -14.37 -4.02 -11.91
CA ILE A 95 -15.75 -3.73 -11.51
C ILE A 95 -15.98 -2.21 -11.52
N PRO A 96 -17.22 -1.71 -11.54
CA PRO A 96 -17.51 -0.28 -11.47
C PRO A 96 -16.77 0.41 -10.31
N ILE A 97 -16.13 1.55 -10.59
CA ILE A 97 -15.26 2.25 -9.62
C ILE A 97 -16.00 2.62 -8.33
N ALA A 98 -17.30 2.93 -8.40
CA ALA A 98 -18.12 3.22 -7.23
C ALA A 98 -18.26 2.00 -6.30
N HIS A 99 -18.50 0.80 -6.86
CA HIS A 99 -18.58 -0.45 -6.10
C HIS A 99 -17.22 -0.80 -5.50
N PHE A 100 -16.15 -0.66 -6.29
CA PHE A 100 -14.79 -0.87 -5.82
C PHE A 100 -14.46 0.04 -4.64
N ASN A 101 -14.68 1.35 -4.77
CA ASN A 101 -14.38 2.34 -3.74
C ASN A 101 -15.18 2.06 -2.45
N TYR A 102 -16.45 1.67 -2.58
CA TYR A 102 -17.27 1.26 -1.44
C TYR A 102 -16.66 0.07 -0.68
N ILE A 103 -16.30 -1.01 -1.40
CA ILE A 103 -15.71 -2.22 -0.79
C ILE A 103 -14.34 -1.90 -0.18
N ALA A 104 -13.51 -1.16 -0.91
CA ALA A 104 -12.17 -0.76 -0.46
C ALA A 104 -12.22 0.08 0.82
N ALA A 105 -13.20 0.99 0.93
CA ALA A 105 -13.38 1.81 2.12
C ALA A 105 -13.70 0.96 3.36
N LYS A 106 -14.47 -0.13 3.19
CA LYS A 106 -14.76 -1.09 4.28
C LYS A 106 -13.52 -1.90 4.65
N ALA A 107 -12.72 -2.32 3.67
CA ALA A 107 -11.51 -3.11 3.89
C ALA A 107 -10.46 -2.35 4.72
N LEU A 108 -10.31 -1.05 4.44
CA LEU A 108 -9.33 -0.19 5.10
C LEU A 108 -9.80 0.31 6.48
N SER A 109 -10.91 -0.23 7.01
CA SER A 109 -11.42 0.04 8.35
C SER A 109 -11.61 1.53 8.65
N LEU A 110 -12.05 2.30 7.66
CA LEU A 110 -12.23 3.74 7.81
C LEU A 110 -13.32 4.06 8.83
N PRO A 111 -13.10 5.03 9.75
CA PRO A 111 -14.15 5.54 10.62
C PRO A 111 -15.34 6.05 9.79
N ARG A 112 -16.57 5.65 10.14
CA ARG A 112 -17.82 6.15 9.51
C ARG A 112 -17.96 7.68 9.58
N VAL A 113 -17.20 8.34 10.45
CA VAL A 113 -17.19 9.81 10.68
C VAL A 113 -16.45 10.58 9.57
N TYR A 114 -16.03 9.90 8.51
CA TYR A 114 -15.44 10.55 7.34
C TYR A 114 -16.49 11.35 6.56
N LYS A 115 -16.65 12.63 6.92
CA LYS A 115 -17.58 13.60 6.32
C LYS A 115 -17.03 14.31 5.07
N GLY A 116 -15.87 13.88 4.58
CA GLY A 116 -15.32 14.43 3.34
C GLY A 116 -16.10 13.91 2.14
N ASP A 117 -16.98 14.75 1.57
CA ASP A 117 -17.71 14.51 0.31
C ASP A 117 -16.79 14.09 -0.86
N PHE A 118 -15.48 14.31 -0.72
CA PHE A 118 -14.46 13.96 -1.70
C PHE A 118 -14.24 12.45 -1.91
N GLY A 119 -14.50 11.60 -0.91
CA GLY A 119 -14.17 10.17 -0.97
C GLY A 119 -15.16 9.29 -1.75
N LEU A 120 -16.31 9.83 -2.12
CA LEU A 120 -17.39 9.10 -2.81
C LEU A 120 -17.84 9.79 -4.11
N GLN A 121 -17.18 10.87 -4.54
CA GLN A 121 -17.50 11.46 -5.83
C GLN A 121 -17.19 10.46 -6.96
N GLN A 122 -18.20 10.21 -7.78
CA GLN A 122 -18.09 9.41 -9.00
C GLN A 122 -17.02 10.02 -9.90
N GLY A 123 -15.84 9.39 -9.99
CA GLY A 123 -14.79 9.77 -10.95
C GLY A 123 -13.35 9.71 -10.45
N SER A 124 -13.09 9.75 -9.12
CA SER A 124 -11.71 9.69 -8.61
C SER A 124 -11.15 8.26 -8.63
N ASN A 125 -9.94 8.09 -9.16
CA ASN A 125 -9.23 6.81 -9.12
C ASN A 125 -8.85 6.41 -7.68
N PHE A 126 -8.57 5.13 -7.43
CA PHE A 126 -8.30 4.62 -6.08
C PHE A 126 -7.09 5.29 -5.39
N LEU A 127 -6.08 5.72 -6.16
CA LEU A 127 -4.94 6.44 -5.59
C LEU A 127 -5.39 7.77 -4.98
N GLU A 128 -6.22 8.54 -5.68
CA GLU A 128 -6.77 9.79 -5.14
C GLU A 128 -7.54 9.58 -3.85
N LEU A 129 -8.30 8.48 -3.78
CA LEU A 129 -9.05 8.11 -2.59
C LEU A 129 -8.13 7.85 -1.39
N VAL A 130 -7.07 7.06 -1.58
CA VAL A 130 -6.06 6.80 -0.53
C VAL A 130 -5.31 8.08 -0.15
N CYS A 131 -4.98 8.93 -1.12
CA CYS A 131 -4.34 10.22 -0.87
C CYS A 131 -5.24 11.16 -0.06
N ALA A 132 -6.54 11.23 -0.38
CA ALA A 132 -7.50 12.02 0.37
C ALA A 132 -7.58 11.53 1.83
N TRP A 133 -7.67 10.23 2.06
CA TRP A 133 -7.66 9.62 3.40
C TRP A 133 -6.40 9.94 4.19
N ALA A 134 -5.24 9.82 3.56
CA ALA A 134 -3.97 10.20 4.20
C ALA A 134 -3.96 11.69 4.59
N ILE A 135 -4.44 12.59 3.72
CA ILE A 135 -4.50 14.03 4.02
C ILE A 135 -5.44 14.32 5.19
N ASP A 136 -6.67 13.80 5.20
CA ASP A 136 -7.64 14.14 6.25
C ASP A 136 -7.22 13.56 7.62
N SER A 137 -6.61 12.37 7.63
CA SER A 137 -6.00 11.83 8.85
C SER A 137 -4.88 12.74 9.35
N VAL A 138 -4.01 13.23 8.46
CA VAL A 138 -2.94 14.18 8.85
C VAL A 138 -3.50 15.53 9.30
N GLU A 139 -4.57 16.04 8.68
CA GLU A 139 -5.25 17.26 9.12
C GLU A 139 -5.82 17.09 10.54
N THR A 140 -6.27 15.89 10.90
CA THR A 140 -6.69 15.57 12.27
C THR A 140 -5.51 15.58 13.25
N ILE A 141 -4.38 14.95 12.89
CA ILE A 141 -3.15 15.01 13.70
C ILE A 141 -2.66 16.47 13.89
N LEU A 142 -2.72 17.29 12.85
CA LEU A 142 -2.30 18.68 12.93
C LEU A 142 -3.19 19.53 13.85
N ARG A 143 -4.48 19.18 13.97
CA ARG A 143 -5.40 19.82 14.93
C ARG A 143 -5.07 19.43 16.37
N ASP A 144 -4.72 18.16 16.60
CA ASP A 144 -4.41 17.63 17.92
C ASP A 144 -2.97 17.97 18.38
N GLY A 145 -2.11 18.34 17.43
CA GLY A 145 -0.71 18.70 17.64
C GLY A 145 0.25 17.54 17.38
N LEU A 146 1.41 17.87 16.80
CA LEU A 146 2.41 16.85 16.48
C LEU A 146 3.01 16.25 17.76
N VAL A 147 3.10 14.91 17.79
CA VAL A 147 3.81 14.21 18.87
C VAL A 147 5.28 14.64 18.87
N ARG A 148 5.80 14.82 20.07
CA ARG A 148 7.21 15.16 20.31
C ARG A 148 7.86 14.02 21.08
N ASP A 149 9.13 13.80 20.80
CA ASP A 149 9.93 12.79 21.48
C ASP A 149 11.28 13.37 21.89
N TYR A 150 11.87 12.81 22.94
CA TYR A 150 13.20 13.19 23.39
C TYR A 150 14.24 12.51 22.50
N LYS A 151 15.13 13.31 21.92
CA LYS A 151 16.27 12.82 21.16
C LYS A 151 17.55 13.22 21.88
N GLU A 152 18.39 12.22 22.17
CA GLU A 152 19.74 12.49 22.64
C GLU A 152 20.57 13.09 21.49
N LEU A 153 21.10 14.28 21.73
CA LEU A 153 21.95 15.03 20.81
C LEU A 153 23.30 15.25 21.47
N ARG A 154 24.38 15.14 20.69
CA ARG A 154 25.73 15.54 21.10
C ARG A 154 26.19 16.70 20.25
N ALA A 155 26.52 17.83 20.86
CA ALA A 155 26.96 19.02 20.15
C ALA A 155 27.93 19.86 21.00
N PRO A 156 28.86 20.59 20.36
CA PRO A 156 29.64 21.61 21.02
C PRO A 156 28.76 22.84 21.35
N LEU A 157 28.68 23.22 22.63
CA LEU A 157 27.86 24.32 23.14
C LEU A 157 28.73 25.33 23.89
N GLN A 158 28.36 26.62 23.82
CA GLN A 158 29.01 27.67 24.62
C GLN A 158 28.55 27.66 26.09
N THR A 159 27.49 26.90 26.39
CA THR A 159 26.89 26.78 27.73
C THR A 159 26.68 25.31 28.07
N VAL A 160 26.74 24.97 29.36
CA VAL A 160 26.48 23.61 29.82
C VAL A 160 25.00 23.26 29.59
N ARG A 161 24.74 22.17 28.85
CA ARG A 161 23.41 21.56 28.71
C ARG A 161 23.54 20.05 28.74
N GLY A 162 22.82 19.38 29.65
CA GLY A 162 22.92 17.93 29.81
C GLY A 162 24.30 17.47 30.34
N ARG A 163 24.80 16.34 29.83
CA ARG A 163 26.05 15.71 30.24
C ARG A 163 27.23 16.28 29.44
N VAL A 164 28.22 16.84 30.13
CA VAL A 164 29.47 17.33 29.51
C VAL A 164 30.49 16.20 29.34
N HIS A 165 31.07 16.07 28.15
CA HIS A 165 32.19 15.18 27.86
C HIS A 165 33.50 15.94 28.09
N VAL A 166 34.02 15.84 29.32
CA VAL A 166 35.18 16.62 29.80
C VAL A 166 36.42 16.43 28.92
N THR A 167 36.73 15.20 28.52
CA THR A 167 37.93 14.90 27.71
C THR A 167 37.90 15.61 26.36
N ASN A 168 36.78 15.53 25.64
CA ASN A 168 36.62 16.19 24.35
C ASN A 168 36.57 17.72 24.47
N THR A 169 35.94 18.21 25.54
CA THR A 169 35.89 19.64 25.87
C THR A 169 37.30 20.20 26.10
N PHE A 170 38.13 19.48 26.85
CA PHE A 170 39.52 19.87 27.08
C PHE A 170 40.32 19.94 25.78
N VAL A 171 40.14 18.97 24.88
CA VAL A 171 40.77 18.97 23.55
C VAL A 171 40.31 20.17 22.70
N ASN A 172 39.01 20.50 22.72
CA ASN A 172 38.49 21.67 22.01
C ASN A 172 39.10 22.97 22.54
N ILE A 173 39.12 23.16 23.86
CA ILE A 173 39.69 24.34 24.52
C ILE A 173 41.19 24.48 24.19
N SER A 174 41.93 23.37 24.24
CA SER A 174 43.37 23.34 23.91
C SER A 174 43.65 23.73 22.46
N ARG A 175 42.66 23.62 21.56
CA ARG A 175 42.73 24.05 20.15
C ARG A 175 42.16 25.47 19.92
N GLY A 176 41.89 26.22 20.99
CA GLY A 176 41.33 27.57 20.91
C GLY A 176 39.81 27.63 20.67
N ASN A 177 39.10 26.50 20.71
CA ASN A 177 37.66 26.45 20.61
C ASN A 177 37.03 26.27 22.00
N LEU A 178 36.47 27.34 22.57
CA LEU A 178 35.88 27.34 23.92
C LEU A 178 34.54 26.58 24.04
N ALA A 179 34.14 25.81 23.01
CA ALA A 179 32.89 25.06 23.05
C ALA A 179 32.99 23.75 23.86
N LEU A 180 32.04 23.56 24.76
CA LEU A 180 31.85 22.39 25.61
C LEU A 180 31.16 21.27 24.81
N ASP A 181 31.77 20.10 24.72
CA ASP A 181 31.15 18.93 24.08
C ASP A 181 30.09 18.33 25.01
N CYS A 182 28.81 18.53 24.69
CA CYS A 182 27.68 18.19 25.55
C CYS A 182 26.74 17.18 24.89
N SER A 183 26.28 16.17 25.65
CA SER A 183 25.13 15.31 25.32
C SER A 183 23.88 15.78 26.06
N PHE A 184 22.79 16.07 25.37
CA PHE A 184 21.53 16.53 25.98
C PHE A 184 20.31 15.96 25.26
N GLU A 185 19.18 15.91 25.95
CA GLU A 185 17.90 15.55 25.36
C GLU A 185 17.21 16.80 24.80
N ASP A 186 16.79 16.74 23.55
CA ASP A 186 16.00 17.77 22.90
C ASP A 186 14.59 17.27 22.62
N TYR A 187 13.59 18.03 23.07
CA TYR A 187 12.18 17.69 22.92
C TYR A 187 11.70 18.17 21.55
N SER A 188 11.72 17.27 20.58
CA SER A 188 11.56 17.62 19.16
C SER A 188 10.35 16.97 18.52
N VAL A 189 9.73 17.67 17.56
CA VAL A 189 8.71 17.09 16.67
C VAL A 189 9.33 16.18 15.59
N ASP A 190 10.66 16.10 15.50
CA ASP A 190 11.37 15.27 14.51
C ASP A 190 11.36 13.76 14.87
N THR A 191 10.15 13.22 14.99
CA THR A 191 9.88 11.81 15.34
C THR A 191 9.74 10.94 14.09
N PRO A 192 9.98 9.62 14.18
CA PRO A 192 9.77 8.69 13.07
C PRO A 192 8.35 8.77 12.49
N LEU A 193 7.33 8.87 13.35
CA LEU A 193 5.93 8.99 12.94
C LEU A 193 5.70 10.25 12.09
N ASN A 194 6.19 11.40 12.56
CA ASN A 194 6.03 12.66 11.85
C ASN A 194 6.79 12.69 10.51
N ARG A 195 7.96 12.04 10.42
CA ARG A 195 8.70 11.91 9.15
C ARG A 195 7.95 11.06 8.13
N VAL A 196 7.29 9.98 8.56
CA VAL A 196 6.42 9.17 7.68
C VAL A 196 5.26 10.01 7.15
N LEU A 197 4.56 10.75 8.01
CA LEU A 197 3.46 11.63 7.59
C LEU A 197 3.95 12.70 6.62
N LYS A 198 5.03 13.42 6.95
CA LYS A 198 5.64 14.44 6.07
C LYS A 198 5.97 13.87 4.71
N HIS A 199 6.63 12.72 4.67
CA HIS A 199 7.03 12.10 3.40
C HIS A 199 5.83 11.65 2.57
N SER A 200 4.77 11.14 3.20
CA SER A 200 3.53 10.81 2.47
C SER A 200 2.90 12.03 1.81
N LEU A 201 2.91 13.20 2.47
CA LEU A 201 2.42 14.45 1.90
C LEU A 201 3.31 14.93 0.74
N GLU A 202 4.63 14.84 0.87
CA GLU A 202 5.57 15.19 -0.20
C GLU A 202 5.40 14.29 -1.43
N PHE A 203 5.17 13.00 -1.21
CA PHE A 203 4.81 12.06 -2.28
C PHE A 203 3.53 12.51 -3.01
N ILE A 204 2.47 12.82 -2.27
CA ILE A 204 1.20 13.29 -2.84
C ILE A 204 1.39 14.57 -3.66
N VAL A 205 2.18 15.53 -3.16
CA VAL A 205 2.46 16.81 -3.85
C VAL A 205 3.18 16.58 -5.18
N THR A 206 4.09 15.61 -5.24
CA THR A 206 4.94 15.36 -6.41
C THR A 206 4.37 14.34 -7.41
N ASN A 207 3.34 13.59 -7.03
CA ASN A 207 2.78 12.54 -7.87
C ASN A 207 1.87 13.11 -8.97
N PRO A 208 2.18 12.94 -10.28
CA PRO A 208 1.38 13.51 -11.36
C PRO A 208 -0.03 12.93 -11.44
N ALA A 209 -0.26 11.69 -11.00
CA ALA A 209 -1.57 11.02 -11.03
C ALA A 209 -2.57 11.51 -9.96
N VAL A 210 -2.19 12.49 -9.14
CA VAL A 210 -3.04 13.10 -8.11
C VAL A 210 -3.54 14.48 -8.57
N SER A 211 -4.82 14.77 -8.37
CA SER A 211 -5.46 16.04 -8.70
C SER A 211 -4.79 17.26 -8.04
N ALA A 212 -4.90 18.39 -8.72
CA ALA A 212 -4.39 19.67 -8.24
C ALA A 212 -4.98 20.07 -6.87
N LEU A 213 -6.23 19.70 -6.60
CA LEU A 213 -6.87 19.99 -5.31
C LEU A 213 -6.19 19.25 -4.16
N LEU A 214 -6.01 17.93 -4.27
CA LEU A 214 -5.35 17.13 -3.24
C LEU A 214 -3.89 17.56 -3.06
N LYS A 215 -3.18 17.87 -4.16
CA LYS A 215 -1.83 18.46 -4.11
C LYS A 215 -1.79 19.76 -3.31
N LYS A 216 -2.76 20.66 -3.52
CA LYS A 216 -2.86 21.94 -2.79
C LYS A 216 -3.08 21.71 -1.30
N ARG A 217 -3.96 20.77 -0.93
CA ARG A 217 -4.21 20.39 0.47
C ARG A 217 -2.98 19.77 1.13
N ALA A 218 -2.34 18.80 0.45
CA ALA A 218 -1.12 18.16 0.92
C ALA A 218 0.03 19.17 1.12
N LYS A 219 0.21 20.11 0.18
CA LYS A 219 1.22 21.18 0.29
C LYS A 219 0.97 22.09 1.48
N ARG A 220 -0.28 22.39 1.81
CA ARG A 220 -0.63 23.16 3.01
C ARG A 220 -0.25 22.41 4.29
N CYS A 221 -0.59 21.12 4.37
CA CYS A 221 -0.23 20.28 5.50
C CYS A 221 1.30 20.15 5.65
N ALA A 222 2.02 19.90 4.56
CA ALA A 222 3.46 19.68 4.57
C ALA A 222 4.25 20.89 5.12
N LYS A 223 3.75 22.11 4.93
CA LYS A 223 4.35 23.33 5.52
C LYS A 223 4.38 23.31 7.05
N GLN A 224 3.41 22.63 7.70
CA GLN A 224 3.36 22.50 9.16
C GLN A 224 4.43 21.53 9.70
N PHE A 225 5.06 20.73 8.83
CA PHE A 225 6.14 19.80 9.16
C PHE A 225 7.54 20.40 8.88
N SER A 226 7.68 21.72 8.93
CA SER A 226 8.95 22.42 8.60
C SER A 226 10.11 22.01 9.51
N ALA A 227 9.84 21.76 10.80
CA ALA A 227 10.83 21.32 11.79
C ALA A 227 11.05 19.80 11.83
N VAL A 228 10.39 19.04 10.94
CA VAL A 228 10.52 17.57 10.86
C VAL A 228 11.51 17.22 9.75
N GLY A 229 12.41 16.28 10.03
CA GLY A 229 13.45 15.85 9.11
C GLY A 229 12.95 15.03 7.91
N THR A 230 13.89 14.46 7.16
CA THR A 230 13.61 13.56 6.03
C THR A 230 13.38 12.13 6.50
N LEU A 231 12.56 11.38 5.77
CA LEU A 231 12.28 9.97 6.04
C LEU A 231 13.57 9.13 6.03
N ARG A 232 13.72 8.27 7.04
CA ARG A 232 14.79 7.26 7.13
C ARG A 232 14.22 5.86 6.89
N PRO A 233 15.03 4.90 6.39
CA PRO A 233 14.55 3.54 6.11
C PRO A 233 13.89 2.84 7.32
N GLN A 234 14.40 3.08 8.53
CA GLN A 234 13.87 2.52 9.77
C GLN A 234 12.54 3.15 10.22
N ASP A 235 12.26 4.39 9.82
CA ASP A 235 11.07 5.12 10.28
C ASP A 235 9.78 4.47 9.77
N LEU A 236 9.84 3.77 8.64
CA LEU A 236 8.73 2.97 8.13
C LEU A 236 8.28 1.94 9.17
N ARG A 237 9.19 1.33 9.94
CA ARG A 237 8.80 0.34 10.95
C ARG A 237 8.23 0.96 12.23
N ALA A 238 8.09 2.29 12.31
CA ALA A 238 7.57 2.96 13.48
C ALA A 238 6.09 2.60 13.70
N VAL A 239 5.78 2.21 14.93
CA VAL A 239 4.42 1.88 15.36
C VAL A 239 4.00 2.88 16.45
N PRO A 240 2.80 3.46 16.36
CA PRO A 240 2.26 4.32 17.41
C PRO A 240 2.25 3.64 18.78
N GLN A 241 2.71 4.36 19.80
CA GLN A 241 2.71 3.93 21.20
C GLN A 241 1.51 4.50 21.97
N ARG A 242 1.43 4.22 23.28
CA ARG A 242 0.31 4.66 24.13
C ARG A 242 0.03 6.17 24.06
N ASN A 243 1.09 6.99 23.99
CA ASN A 243 1.02 8.46 23.90
C ASN A 243 0.73 8.99 22.47
N SER A 244 0.76 8.12 21.47
CA SER A 244 0.59 8.44 20.05
C SER A 244 -0.52 7.61 19.41
N LYS A 245 -1.41 6.97 20.18
CA LYS A 245 -2.48 6.11 19.65
C LYS A 245 -3.34 6.78 18.57
N HIS A 246 -3.56 8.09 18.68
CA HIS A 246 -4.31 8.88 17.69
C HIS A 246 -3.63 8.92 16.31
N TYR A 247 -2.34 8.59 16.20
CA TYR A 247 -1.61 8.45 14.93
C TYR A 247 -1.92 7.15 14.16
N ALA A 248 -2.62 6.18 14.76
CA ALA A 248 -2.82 4.85 14.16
C ALA A 248 -3.33 4.93 12.71
N ASP A 249 -4.39 5.70 12.49
CA ASP A 249 -5.01 5.85 11.17
C ASP A 249 -4.10 6.64 10.22
N ALA A 250 -3.53 7.75 10.68
CA ALA A 250 -2.64 8.58 9.85
C ALA A 250 -1.41 7.80 9.38
N ILE A 251 -0.82 6.99 10.25
CA ILE A 251 0.32 6.12 9.91
C ILE A 251 -0.12 4.97 9.02
N HIS A 252 -1.29 4.39 9.25
CA HIS A 252 -1.85 3.38 8.35
C HIS A 252 -1.96 3.92 6.91
N PHE A 253 -2.63 5.06 6.70
CA PHE A 253 -2.81 5.63 5.37
C PHE A 253 -1.53 6.19 4.77
N ALA A 254 -0.69 6.87 5.56
CA ALA A 254 0.62 7.31 5.10
C ALA A 254 1.46 6.12 4.63
N ASN A 255 1.43 4.99 5.35
CA ASN A 255 2.08 3.77 4.91
C ASN A 255 1.39 3.14 3.69
N GLN A 256 0.08 3.26 3.49
CA GLN A 256 -0.51 2.84 2.21
C GLN A 256 0.07 3.66 1.06
N VAL A 257 0.20 4.99 1.22
CA VAL A 257 0.80 5.90 0.23
C VAL A 257 2.30 5.62 0.01
N VAL A 258 3.04 5.32 1.08
CA VAL A 258 4.53 5.25 1.08
C VAL A 258 5.09 3.81 1.01
N MET A 259 4.55 2.88 1.81
CA MET A 259 5.08 1.52 1.96
C MET A 259 4.61 0.51 0.93
N LYS A 260 3.46 0.71 0.29
CA LYS A 260 3.10 -0.07 -0.91
C LYS A 260 3.87 0.49 -2.09
N ARG A 261 5.19 0.29 -1.96
CA ARG A 261 6.28 0.80 -2.77
C ARG A 261 5.80 0.98 -4.20
N GLY A 262 5.60 2.24 -4.55
CA GLY A 262 6.13 2.64 -5.82
C GLY A 262 7.56 2.21 -5.90
N ILE A 263 7.81 1.24 -6.77
CA ILE A 263 9.16 0.97 -7.19
C ILE A 263 9.63 2.26 -7.86
N GLU A 264 10.41 3.05 -7.14
CA GLU A 264 11.18 4.13 -7.73
C GLU A 264 12.40 3.50 -8.41
N LEU A 265 12.49 3.69 -9.71
CA LEU A 265 13.63 3.27 -10.52
C LEU A 265 14.34 4.52 -11.05
N GLY A 266 15.67 4.57 -10.88
CA GLY A 266 16.50 5.56 -11.55
C GLY A 266 17.96 5.55 -11.12
N VAL A 267 18.83 5.12 -12.03
CA VAL A 267 20.18 5.66 -12.23
C VAL A 267 20.17 6.24 -13.65
N GLY A 268 20.37 7.55 -13.81
CA GLY A 268 20.22 8.25 -15.10
C GLY A 268 18.92 9.07 -15.26
N SER A 269 18.59 9.47 -16.50
CA SER A 269 17.54 10.44 -16.84
C SER A 269 16.10 9.91 -16.84
N ALA A 270 15.88 8.61 -17.02
CA ALA A 270 14.54 8.02 -17.05
C ALA A 270 14.14 7.47 -15.67
N LYS A 271 13.35 8.24 -14.91
CA LYS A 271 12.80 7.80 -13.61
C LYS A 271 11.35 7.35 -13.77
N ALA A 272 11.07 6.08 -13.45
CA ALA A 272 9.73 5.54 -13.39
C ALA A 272 9.31 5.29 -11.93
N ARG A 273 8.04 5.54 -11.63
CA ARG A 273 7.42 5.28 -10.33
C ARG A 273 6.11 4.54 -10.54
N SER A 274 5.66 3.84 -9.52
CA SER A 274 4.34 3.19 -9.55
C SER A 274 3.64 3.38 -8.23
N PHE A 275 2.36 3.05 -8.17
CA PHE A 275 1.60 2.84 -6.97
C PHE A 275 0.58 1.80 -7.38
N LEU A 276 0.81 0.55 -7.00
CA LEU A 276 -0.09 -0.54 -7.35
C LEU A 276 -0.56 -1.23 -6.08
N TYR A 277 -1.88 -1.40 -5.98
CA TYR A 277 -2.54 -2.06 -4.86
C TYR A 277 -3.16 -3.36 -5.35
N LYS A 278 -2.74 -4.49 -4.78
CA LYS A 278 -3.32 -5.80 -5.10
C LYS A 278 -4.81 -5.83 -4.76
N THR A 279 -5.65 -6.05 -5.75
CA THR A 279 -7.10 -5.97 -5.62
C THR A 279 -7.76 -7.16 -4.94
N PRO A 280 -7.35 -8.45 -5.13
CA PRO A 280 -8.09 -9.58 -4.56
C PRO A 280 -8.15 -9.51 -3.03
N LEU A 281 -7.00 -9.28 -2.38
CA LEU A 281 -6.93 -9.17 -0.92
C LEU A 281 -7.75 -7.99 -0.38
N LEU A 282 -7.82 -6.88 -1.11
CA LEU A 282 -8.61 -5.71 -0.72
C LEU A 282 -10.11 -6.05 -0.76
N ILE A 283 -10.53 -6.70 -1.85
CA ILE A 283 -11.92 -7.08 -2.06
C ILE A 283 -12.34 -8.17 -1.06
N GLU A 284 -11.51 -9.19 -0.83
CA GLU A 284 -11.73 -10.22 0.18
C GLU A 284 -11.97 -9.60 1.57
N GLU A 285 -11.09 -8.70 2.01
CA GLU A 285 -11.22 -8.01 3.30
C GLU A 285 -12.46 -7.12 3.33
N GLY A 286 -12.71 -6.36 2.26
CA GLY A 286 -13.87 -5.46 2.20
C GLY A 286 -15.19 -6.19 2.27
N ILE A 287 -15.34 -7.28 1.50
CA ILE A 287 -16.53 -8.15 1.55
C ILE A 287 -16.69 -8.75 2.95
N ARG A 288 -15.59 -9.24 3.56
CA ARG A 288 -15.64 -9.78 4.93
C ARG A 288 -16.15 -8.74 5.93
N ARG A 289 -15.66 -7.49 5.86
CA ARG A 289 -16.09 -6.38 6.73
C ARG A 289 -17.54 -5.94 6.48
N ILE A 290 -18.00 -5.99 5.24
CA ILE A 290 -19.40 -5.74 4.88
C ILE A 290 -20.30 -6.79 5.54
N ILE A 291 -19.95 -8.07 5.41
CA ILE A 291 -20.71 -9.18 6.01
C ILE A 291 -20.66 -9.09 7.54
N GLU A 292 -19.48 -8.85 8.14
CA GLU A 292 -19.32 -8.66 9.59
C GLU A 292 -20.23 -7.54 10.11
N SER A 293 -20.27 -6.40 9.43
CA SER A 293 -21.12 -5.27 9.81
C SER A 293 -22.61 -5.56 9.62
N GLY A 294 -22.98 -6.26 8.55
CA GLY A 294 -24.37 -6.56 8.21
C GLY A 294 -24.98 -7.70 9.05
N LEU A 295 -24.14 -8.62 9.55
CA LEU A 295 -24.56 -9.75 10.37
C LEU A 295 -24.28 -9.56 11.87
N ALA A 296 -23.82 -8.38 12.30
CA ALA A 296 -23.54 -8.12 13.71
C ALA A 296 -24.76 -8.51 14.59
N PRO A 297 -24.56 -9.27 15.70
CA PRO A 297 -23.30 -9.55 16.39
C PRO A 297 -22.58 -10.84 15.95
N VAL A 298 -22.93 -11.45 14.82
CA VAL A 298 -22.29 -12.69 14.34
C VAL A 298 -20.81 -12.45 14.03
N ASN A 299 -19.94 -13.32 14.57
CA ASN A 299 -18.50 -13.22 14.37
C ASN A 299 -18.09 -13.78 12.99
N VAL A 300 -17.63 -12.88 12.12
CA VAL A 300 -17.12 -13.19 10.77
C VAL A 300 -15.60 -13.06 10.79
N VAL A 301 -14.89 -14.13 10.42
CA VAL A 301 -13.43 -14.21 10.51
C VAL A 301 -12.82 -14.66 9.18
N LYS A 302 -11.50 -14.48 9.02
CA LYS A 302 -10.70 -15.23 8.03
C LYS A 302 -10.21 -16.51 8.72
N PRO A 303 -10.67 -17.71 8.33
CA PRO A 303 -10.21 -18.95 8.95
C PRO A 303 -8.69 -19.12 8.81
N LYS A 304 -8.07 -19.78 9.80
CA LYS A 304 -6.64 -20.10 9.71
C LYS A 304 -6.44 -21.15 8.62
N ARG A 305 -5.53 -20.90 7.68
CA ARG A 305 -5.11 -21.87 6.66
C ARG A 305 -4.88 -23.23 7.28
N MET A 306 -5.52 -24.24 6.70
CA MET A 306 -5.36 -25.64 7.07
C MET A 306 -4.58 -26.37 5.98
N ASN A 307 -3.65 -27.24 6.37
CA ASN A 307 -2.96 -28.14 5.46
C ASN A 307 -3.46 -29.56 5.74
N LEU A 308 -4.07 -30.18 4.73
CA LEU A 308 -4.51 -31.56 4.76
C LEU A 308 -3.42 -32.43 4.12
N LEU A 309 -3.09 -33.53 4.79
CA LEU A 309 -2.13 -34.50 4.28
C LEU A 309 -2.90 -35.65 3.62
N SER A 310 -2.52 -35.97 2.39
CA SER A 310 -2.92 -37.21 1.73
C SER A 310 -2.23 -38.40 2.40
N SER A 311 -2.84 -39.58 2.28
CA SER A 311 -2.22 -40.87 2.61
C SER A 311 -0.88 -41.11 1.91
N THR A 312 -0.63 -40.41 0.79
CA THR A 312 0.62 -40.44 0.03
C THR A 312 1.68 -39.43 0.51
N GLY A 313 1.43 -38.69 1.60
CA GLY A 313 2.32 -37.65 2.12
C GLY A 313 2.26 -36.31 1.38
N LYS A 314 1.48 -36.21 0.28
CA LYS A 314 1.24 -34.93 -0.41
C LYS A 314 0.30 -34.05 0.41
N SER A 315 0.63 -32.76 0.53
CA SER A 315 -0.24 -31.81 1.25
C SER A 315 -1.06 -30.95 0.29
N VAL A 316 -2.32 -30.69 0.65
CA VAL A 316 -3.18 -29.69 0.00
C VAL A 316 -3.65 -28.70 1.06
N SER A 317 -3.64 -27.40 0.74
CA SER A 317 -4.03 -26.39 1.70
C SER A 317 -5.40 -25.79 1.41
N ALA A 318 -6.24 -25.70 2.44
CA ALA A 318 -7.53 -25.02 2.40
C ALA A 318 -7.43 -23.65 3.08
N ASN A 319 -7.77 -22.58 2.38
CA ASN A 319 -7.67 -21.20 2.86
C ASN A 319 -8.87 -20.36 2.38
N PRO A 320 -10.06 -20.60 2.96
CA PRO A 320 -11.24 -19.80 2.66
C PRO A 320 -11.06 -18.35 3.12
N ASP A 321 -11.75 -17.44 2.45
CA ASP A 321 -11.71 -16.02 2.78
C ASP A 321 -12.67 -15.65 3.90
N ILE A 322 -13.76 -16.39 4.06
CA ILE A 322 -14.83 -16.10 5.01
C ILE A 322 -15.08 -17.34 5.86
N GLY A 323 -15.24 -17.13 7.16
CA GLY A 323 -15.77 -18.11 8.10
C GLY A 323 -16.71 -17.44 9.08
N ILE A 324 -17.81 -18.10 9.40
CA ILE A 324 -18.73 -17.68 10.46
C ILE A 324 -18.49 -18.59 11.66
N SER A 325 -18.08 -18.03 12.81
CA SER A 325 -17.61 -18.73 14.04
C SER A 325 -16.23 -19.43 13.96
N LYS A 326 -15.70 -19.85 15.13
CA LYS A 326 -14.34 -20.44 15.28
C LYS A 326 -14.21 -21.82 14.62
N ASN A 327 -15.21 -22.68 14.84
CA ASN A 327 -15.47 -23.86 14.01
C ASN A 327 -16.53 -23.40 13.02
N PRO A 328 -16.18 -23.17 11.75
CA PRO A 328 -17.03 -22.37 10.90
C PRO A 328 -18.31 -23.13 10.55
N LEU A 329 -19.47 -22.58 10.91
CA LEU A 329 -20.78 -23.10 10.47
C LEU A 329 -21.03 -22.84 8.97
N LEU A 330 -20.26 -21.91 8.42
CA LEU A 330 -20.21 -21.57 7.01
C LEU A 330 -18.78 -21.16 6.68
N VAL A 331 -18.27 -21.69 5.57
CA VAL A 331 -17.04 -21.22 4.93
C VAL A 331 -17.35 -20.59 3.58
N GLY A 332 -16.66 -19.54 3.21
CA GLY A 332 -16.90 -18.83 1.96
C GLY A 332 -15.61 -18.41 1.27
N ASP A 333 -15.70 -18.28 -0.05
CA ASP A 333 -14.60 -17.80 -0.89
C ASP A 333 -15.07 -16.61 -1.72
N VAL A 334 -14.24 -15.57 -1.80
CA VAL A 334 -14.55 -14.37 -2.58
C VAL A 334 -13.81 -14.44 -3.91
N LYS A 335 -14.56 -14.59 -4.99
CA LYS A 335 -14.05 -14.59 -6.35
C LYS A 335 -14.12 -13.19 -6.93
N TYR A 336 -13.01 -12.46 -6.84
CA TYR A 336 -12.90 -11.18 -7.54
C TYR A 336 -12.74 -11.39 -9.05
N LYS A 337 -13.85 -11.64 -9.74
CA LYS A 337 -13.98 -11.77 -11.19
C LYS A 337 -15.42 -11.45 -11.58
N VAL A 338 -15.60 -10.87 -12.77
CA VAL A 338 -16.92 -10.67 -13.35
C VAL A 338 -17.32 -11.95 -14.07
N GLN A 339 -18.42 -12.59 -13.63
CA GLN A 339 -18.94 -13.80 -14.24
C GLN A 339 -19.60 -13.53 -15.58
N THR A 340 -19.63 -14.56 -16.41
CA THR A 340 -20.18 -14.52 -17.77
C THR A 340 -21.24 -15.62 -17.96
N LYS A 341 -22.14 -15.79 -16.98
CA LYS A 341 -23.35 -16.66 -16.95
C LYS A 341 -23.25 -18.04 -16.28
N ASP A 342 -22.21 -18.85 -16.52
CA ASP A 342 -22.15 -20.22 -15.99
C ASP A 342 -21.26 -20.41 -14.74
N TRP A 343 -21.72 -21.28 -13.83
CA TRP A 343 -20.90 -21.75 -12.70
C TRP A 343 -19.65 -22.47 -13.19
N ARG A 344 -18.47 -22.05 -12.71
CA ARG A 344 -17.24 -22.79 -13.01
C ARG A 344 -17.10 -23.96 -12.05
N ARG A 345 -16.99 -25.17 -12.62
CA ARG A 345 -16.78 -26.41 -11.86
C ARG A 345 -15.62 -26.31 -10.87
N SER A 346 -14.55 -25.58 -11.22
CA SER A 346 -13.39 -25.37 -10.35
C SER A 346 -13.73 -24.59 -9.08
N ASP A 347 -14.61 -23.58 -9.14
CA ASP A 347 -14.98 -22.79 -7.96
C ASP A 347 -15.91 -23.59 -7.06
N LEU A 348 -16.87 -24.32 -7.65
CA LEU A 348 -17.75 -25.24 -6.91
C LEU A 348 -16.95 -26.32 -6.21
N ALA A 349 -16.00 -26.96 -6.91
CA ALA A 349 -15.12 -27.96 -6.32
C ALA A 349 -14.29 -27.38 -5.17
N GLN A 350 -13.77 -26.16 -5.31
CA GLN A 350 -13.06 -25.47 -4.24
C GLN A 350 -13.96 -25.18 -3.02
N SER A 351 -15.20 -24.76 -3.26
CA SER A 351 -16.17 -24.50 -2.19
C SER A 351 -16.52 -25.77 -1.41
N VAL A 352 -16.74 -26.90 -2.11
CA VAL A 352 -16.94 -28.22 -1.49
C VAL A 352 -15.69 -28.65 -0.72
N PHE A 353 -14.51 -28.49 -1.31
CA PHE A 353 -13.25 -28.81 -0.64
C PHE A 353 -13.07 -28.01 0.66
N PHE A 354 -13.43 -26.73 0.69
CA PHE A 354 -13.40 -25.93 1.91
C PHE A 354 -14.43 -26.39 2.94
N ALA A 355 -15.65 -26.74 2.53
CA ALA A 355 -16.65 -27.30 3.43
C ALA A 355 -16.13 -28.55 4.13
N VAL A 356 -15.56 -29.48 3.35
CA VAL A 356 -14.99 -30.73 3.86
C VAL A 356 -13.79 -30.46 4.76
N ALA A 357 -12.86 -29.60 4.34
CA ALA A 357 -11.63 -29.32 5.10
C ALA A 357 -11.89 -28.70 6.48
N TYR A 358 -12.94 -27.90 6.61
CA TYR A 358 -13.29 -27.23 7.87
C TYR A 358 -14.48 -27.86 8.59
N GLU A 359 -14.94 -29.03 8.14
CA GLU A 359 -16.14 -29.72 8.67
C GLU A 359 -17.37 -28.80 8.76
N SER A 360 -17.48 -27.88 7.79
CA SER A 360 -18.54 -26.89 7.73
C SER A 360 -19.76 -27.46 6.99
N PRO A 361 -20.98 -27.36 7.55
CA PRO A 361 -22.19 -27.88 6.91
C PRO A 361 -22.62 -27.06 5.69
N LYS A 362 -22.11 -25.83 5.54
CA LYS A 362 -22.44 -24.92 4.44
C LYS A 362 -21.19 -24.32 3.82
N SER A 363 -21.27 -24.04 2.52
CA SER A 363 -20.29 -23.22 1.84
C SER A 363 -20.94 -22.14 0.97
N LEU A 364 -20.19 -21.07 0.72
CA LEU A 364 -20.62 -19.92 -0.07
C LEU A 364 -19.55 -19.56 -1.09
N ILE A 365 -19.97 -19.08 -2.25
CA ILE A 365 -19.12 -18.38 -3.20
C ILE A 365 -19.73 -17.00 -3.39
N ILE A 366 -18.90 -15.96 -3.34
CA ILE A 366 -19.30 -14.59 -3.67
C ILE A 366 -18.52 -14.17 -4.89
N ASP A 367 -19.21 -13.76 -5.94
CA ASP A 367 -18.62 -13.22 -7.16
C ASP A 367 -19.31 -11.92 -7.60
N PHE A 368 -18.87 -11.37 -8.73
CA PHE A 368 -19.40 -10.14 -9.29
C PHE A 368 -20.05 -10.46 -10.64
N GLU A 369 -21.19 -9.85 -10.91
CA GLU A 369 -21.91 -9.98 -12.17
C GLU A 369 -22.17 -8.58 -12.74
N ASN A 370 -22.22 -8.48 -14.07
CA ASN A 370 -22.69 -7.26 -14.72
C ASN A 370 -24.22 -7.31 -14.77
N GLU A 371 -24.89 -6.19 -14.48
CA GLU A 371 -26.36 -6.10 -14.52
C GLU A 371 -26.97 -6.38 -15.92
N GLU A 372 -26.15 -6.48 -16.97
CA GLU A 372 -26.57 -6.74 -18.36
C GLU A 372 -26.57 -8.24 -18.76
N SER A 373 -26.47 -9.18 -17.80
CA SER A 373 -26.47 -10.64 -18.08
C SER A 373 -27.85 -11.21 -18.45
#